data_AF-A0A4Y1MQ69-F1
#
_entry.id   AF-A0A4Y1MQ69-F1
#
_cell.length_a   1.000
_cell.length_b   1.000
_cell.length_c   1.000
_cell.angle_alpha   90.00
_cell.angle_beta   90.00
_cell.angle_gamma   90.00
#
_symmetry.space_group_name_H-M   'P 1'
#
loop_
_entity.id
_entity.type
_entity.pdbx_description
1 polymer ?
#
loop_
_entity_poly.entity_id
_entity_poly.type
_entity_poly.pdbx_seq_one_letter_code
_entity_poly.pdbx_strand_id
1 'polypeptide(L)'
;MTESTRYGTFPTPYGVEVEVHRNPDVPEDHDTAFWFSADACCVMAGIHDPEQRRRAVAEIGDIARARGSFPFEVLTRFGGGPIPRKPIGPAEDPIYAALVARGGGPVNDHGLNPRECTDGIATDLLDRHRWCDRAEYLLAFLGGNLPVLHQLPRTLGGLSLAHILSGVLELLGEREIDCLEAAAFFAISTHQPWRNAGRSWLLPHRKTWVADWIEKRPDYRRAANLVSHVHPDVPSWLGSVTR
;
A
#
# COMPACT_ATOMS: atom_id res chain seq x y z
N MET A 1 -8.81 -23.68 -29.26
CA MET A 1 -8.56 -22.91 -28.03
C MET A 1 -9.89 -22.30 -27.64
N THR A 2 -10.49 -22.85 -26.59
CA THR A 2 -11.72 -22.36 -25.96
C THR A 2 -11.47 -20.93 -25.46
N GLU A 3 -12.42 -20.03 -25.71
CA GLU A 3 -12.32 -18.62 -25.35
C GLU A 3 -12.11 -18.49 -23.84
N SER A 4 -10.99 -17.89 -23.43
CA SER A 4 -10.69 -17.66 -22.01
C SER A 4 -11.74 -16.73 -21.41
N THR A 5 -12.38 -17.14 -20.32
CA THR A 5 -13.39 -16.30 -19.66
C THR A 5 -12.73 -15.45 -18.59
N ARG A 6 -13.00 -14.13 -18.59
CA ARG A 6 -12.60 -13.25 -17.48
C ARG A 6 -13.27 -13.75 -16.19
N TYR A 7 -12.47 -13.98 -15.15
CA TYR A 7 -12.94 -14.44 -13.84
C TYR A 7 -13.11 -13.28 -12.86
N GLY A 8 -12.12 -12.38 -12.82
CA GLY A 8 -12.11 -11.27 -11.87
C GLY A 8 -10.90 -10.37 -12.05
N THR A 9 -10.54 -9.67 -10.97
CA THR A 9 -9.34 -8.83 -10.89
C THR A 9 -8.47 -9.21 -9.70
N PHE A 10 -7.19 -8.90 -9.79
CA PHE A 10 -6.21 -9.09 -8.73
C PHE A 10 -5.49 -7.77 -8.45
N PRO A 11 -5.40 -7.31 -7.19
CA PRO A 11 -4.67 -6.10 -6.84
C PRO A 11 -3.17 -6.37 -6.91
N THR A 12 -2.46 -5.62 -7.76
CA THR A 12 -1.00 -5.70 -7.83
C THR A 12 -0.36 -4.95 -6.66
N PRO A 13 0.90 -5.28 -6.31
CA PRO A 13 1.67 -4.55 -5.31
C PRO A 13 1.84 -3.05 -5.57
N TYR A 14 1.55 -2.58 -6.79
CA TYR A 14 1.71 -1.19 -7.21
C TYR A 14 0.38 -0.41 -7.22
N GLY A 15 -0.67 -0.94 -6.57
CA GLY A 15 -1.95 -0.25 -6.41
C GLY A 15 -2.79 -0.17 -7.69
N VAL A 16 -2.59 -1.12 -8.60
CA VAL A 16 -3.34 -1.27 -9.85
C VAL A 16 -3.96 -2.67 -9.90
N GLU A 17 -5.21 -2.77 -10.32
CA GLU A 17 -5.85 -4.07 -10.54
C GLU A 17 -5.57 -4.61 -11.94
N VAL A 18 -5.32 -5.91 -12.04
CA VAL A 18 -5.14 -6.62 -13.32
C VAL A 18 -6.16 -7.74 -13.47
N GLU A 19 -6.54 -8.06 -14.69
CA GLU A 19 -7.51 -9.13 -14.96
C GLU A 19 -6.94 -10.52 -14.68
N VAL A 20 -7.78 -11.38 -14.11
CA VAL A 20 -7.53 -12.82 -13.94
C VAL A 20 -8.47 -13.58 -14.86
N HIS A 21 -7.92 -14.54 -15.59
CA HIS A 21 -8.68 -15.38 -16.51
C HIS A 21 -8.75 -16.81 -15.97
N ARG A 22 -9.87 -17.47 -16.20
CA ARG A 22 -10.09 -18.87 -15.83
C ARG A 22 -9.95 -19.79 -17.04
N ASN A 23 -9.28 -20.92 -16.84
CA ASN A 23 -9.34 -22.04 -17.76
C ASN A 23 -10.67 -22.79 -17.59
N PRO A 24 -11.58 -22.78 -18.58
CA PRO A 24 -12.80 -23.57 -18.46
C PRO A 24 -12.54 -25.08 -18.49
N ASP A 25 -11.39 -25.51 -19.02
CA ASP A 25 -11.09 -26.93 -19.27
C ASP A 25 -10.39 -27.62 -18.08
N VAL A 26 -10.17 -26.92 -16.98
CA VAL A 26 -9.44 -27.43 -15.81
C VAL A 26 -10.27 -27.21 -14.53
N PRO A 27 -10.30 -28.17 -13.58
CA PRO A 27 -10.92 -27.99 -12.26
C PRO A 27 -10.38 -26.75 -11.53
N GLU A 28 -11.23 -26.09 -10.75
CA GLU A 28 -10.90 -24.81 -10.10
C GLU A 28 -9.79 -24.93 -9.04
N ASP A 29 -9.63 -26.10 -8.45
CA ASP A 29 -8.60 -26.43 -7.46
C ASP A 29 -7.24 -26.77 -8.07
N HIS A 30 -7.11 -26.78 -9.40
CA HIS A 30 -5.85 -27.04 -10.08
C HIS A 30 -4.95 -25.80 -10.16
N ASP A 31 -3.63 -25.99 -10.03
CA ASP A 31 -2.62 -24.92 -10.04
C ASP A 31 -2.62 -24.03 -11.31
N THR A 32 -3.22 -24.51 -12.39
CA THR A 32 -3.30 -23.81 -13.69
C THR A 32 -4.72 -23.43 -14.07
N ALA A 33 -5.66 -23.49 -13.12
CA ALA A 33 -7.05 -23.07 -13.32
C ALA A 33 -7.16 -21.57 -13.60
N PHE A 34 -6.19 -20.79 -13.13
CA PHE A 34 -6.14 -19.34 -13.27
C PHE A 34 -4.83 -18.88 -13.89
N TRP A 35 -4.90 -17.85 -14.74
CA TRP A 35 -3.72 -17.22 -15.29
C TRP A 35 -3.90 -15.72 -15.49
N PHE A 36 -2.75 -15.06 -15.61
CA PHE A 36 -2.63 -13.66 -15.96
C PHE A 36 -2.25 -13.52 -17.43
N SER A 37 -2.69 -12.44 -18.07
CA SER A 37 -2.16 -12.07 -19.39
C SER A 37 -0.68 -11.68 -19.29
N ALA A 38 0.04 -11.70 -20.42
CA ALA A 38 1.44 -11.25 -20.44
C ALA A 38 1.59 -9.79 -19.98
N ASP A 39 0.62 -8.92 -20.30
CA ASP A 39 0.62 -7.53 -19.83
C ASP A 39 0.41 -7.45 -18.31
N ALA A 40 -0.53 -8.23 -17.76
CA ALA A 40 -0.73 -8.32 -16.31
C ALA A 40 0.53 -8.80 -15.57
N CYS A 41 1.25 -9.79 -16.13
CA CYS A 41 2.56 -10.20 -15.62
C CYS A 41 3.59 -9.06 -15.63
N CYS A 42 3.60 -8.23 -16.68
CA CYS A 42 4.48 -7.06 -16.74
C CYS A 42 4.15 -6.02 -15.67
N VAL A 43 2.86 -5.76 -15.41
CA VAL A 43 2.42 -4.86 -14.33
C VAL A 43 2.81 -5.42 -12.96
N MET A 44 2.56 -6.71 -12.69
CA MET A 44 2.95 -7.37 -11.44
C MET A 44 4.46 -7.35 -11.20
N ALA A 45 5.26 -7.39 -12.28
CA ALA A 45 6.71 -7.27 -12.19
C ALA A 45 7.24 -5.84 -12.12
N GLY A 46 6.37 -4.83 -12.14
CA GLY A 46 6.78 -3.43 -11.94
C GLY A 46 7.25 -2.70 -13.20
N ILE A 47 6.85 -3.15 -14.40
CA ILE A 47 7.10 -2.43 -15.66
C ILE A 47 6.04 -1.32 -15.88
N HIS A 48 6.35 -0.08 -15.47
CA HIS A 48 5.41 1.06 -15.57
C HIS A 48 5.34 1.70 -16.96
N ASP A 49 6.44 1.68 -17.73
CA ASP A 49 6.50 2.28 -19.06
C ASP A 49 5.65 1.46 -20.06
N PRO A 50 4.60 2.05 -20.67
CA PRO A 50 3.77 1.37 -21.67
C PRO A 50 4.58 0.83 -22.87
N GLU A 51 5.64 1.52 -23.29
CA GLU A 51 6.48 1.06 -24.40
C GLU A 51 7.23 -0.22 -24.03
N GLN A 52 7.84 -0.24 -22.84
CA GLN A 52 8.55 -1.42 -22.34
C GLN A 52 7.59 -2.58 -22.15
N ARG A 53 6.37 -2.34 -21.63
CA ARG A 53 5.34 -3.39 -21.54
C ARG A 53 4.99 -3.98 -22.90
N ARG A 54 4.74 -3.15 -23.93
CA ARG A 54 4.43 -3.65 -25.28
C ARG A 54 5.55 -4.53 -25.84
N ARG A 55 6.80 -4.12 -25.67
CA ARG A 55 7.97 -4.91 -26.11
C ARG A 55 8.12 -6.21 -25.33
N ALA A 56 7.91 -6.18 -24.01
CA ALA A 56 7.94 -7.36 -23.15
C ALA A 56 6.84 -8.36 -23.54
N VAL A 57 5.61 -7.89 -23.76
CA VAL A 57 4.48 -8.73 -24.19
C VAL A 57 4.76 -9.42 -25.52
N ALA A 58 5.36 -8.72 -26.49
CA ALA A 58 5.74 -9.31 -27.76
C ALA A 58 6.78 -10.44 -27.58
N GLU A 59 7.85 -10.19 -26.82
CA GLU A 59 8.91 -11.18 -26.57
C GLU A 59 8.37 -12.39 -25.77
N ILE A 60 7.54 -12.15 -24.75
CA ILE A 60 6.86 -13.21 -24.00
C ILE A 60 6.00 -14.06 -24.93
N GLY A 61 5.25 -13.43 -25.83
CA GLY A 61 4.42 -14.13 -26.81
C GLY A 61 5.23 -15.04 -27.74
N ASP A 62 6.38 -14.58 -28.24
CA ASP A 62 7.28 -15.37 -29.09
C ASP A 62 7.86 -16.57 -28.33
N ILE A 63 8.33 -16.36 -27.10
CA ILE A 63 8.91 -17.42 -26.26
C ILE A 63 7.84 -18.44 -25.87
N ALA A 64 6.66 -17.98 -25.44
CA ALA A 64 5.57 -18.85 -25.01
C ALA A 64 5.04 -19.70 -26.17
N ARG A 65 4.95 -19.16 -27.40
CA ARG A 65 4.61 -19.96 -28.59
C ARG A 65 5.63 -21.07 -28.87
N ALA A 66 6.91 -20.84 -28.59
CA ALA A 66 7.97 -21.82 -28.84
C ALA A 66 8.12 -22.85 -27.70
N ARG A 67 7.84 -22.48 -26.45
CA ARG A 67 8.20 -23.27 -25.25
C ARG A 67 7.04 -23.58 -24.31
N GLY A 68 5.85 -23.04 -24.57
CA GLY A 68 4.68 -23.16 -23.70
C GLY A 68 4.77 -22.36 -22.38
N SER A 69 5.89 -21.70 -22.11
CA SER A 69 6.16 -20.90 -20.91
C SER A 69 7.23 -19.85 -21.20
N PHE A 70 7.40 -18.86 -20.32
CA PHE A 70 8.51 -17.91 -20.38
C PHE A 70 9.20 -17.79 -19.01
N PRO A 71 10.53 -17.66 -18.96
CA PRO A 71 11.26 -17.49 -17.72
C PRO A 71 11.15 -16.04 -17.21
N PHE A 72 11.11 -15.86 -15.88
CA PHE A 72 10.92 -14.55 -15.24
C PHE A 72 11.99 -13.52 -15.65
N GLU A 73 13.20 -13.99 -15.92
CA GLU A 73 14.35 -13.19 -16.36
C GLU A 73 14.05 -12.37 -17.62
N VAL A 74 13.08 -12.77 -18.45
CA VAL A 74 12.63 -11.96 -19.59
C VAL A 74 12.13 -10.59 -19.11
N LEU A 75 11.33 -10.54 -18.04
CA LEU A 75 10.76 -9.29 -17.51
C LEU A 75 11.84 -8.32 -17.01
N THR A 76 12.95 -8.85 -16.48
CA THR A 76 14.06 -8.04 -15.96
C THR A 76 14.76 -7.21 -17.05
N ARG A 77 14.73 -7.67 -18.30
CA ARG A 77 15.28 -6.94 -19.45
C ARG A 77 14.49 -5.66 -19.77
N PHE A 78 13.25 -5.60 -19.31
CA PHE A 78 12.31 -4.49 -19.55
C PHE A 78 12.10 -3.63 -18.29
N GLY A 79 12.97 -3.78 -17.27
CA GLY A 79 12.90 -3.02 -16.02
C GLY A 79 11.97 -3.64 -14.97
N GLY A 80 11.46 -4.84 -15.21
CA GLY A 80 10.71 -5.60 -14.21
C GLY A 80 11.61 -6.25 -13.16
N GLY A 81 11.02 -6.71 -12.07
CA GLY A 81 11.73 -7.40 -10.99
C GLY A 81 10.77 -8.06 -10.01
N PRO A 82 11.30 -8.91 -9.11
CA PRO A 82 10.49 -9.47 -8.04
C PRO A 82 9.94 -8.34 -7.16
N ILE A 83 8.77 -8.58 -6.58
CA ILE A 83 8.11 -7.62 -5.69
C ILE A 83 9.06 -7.28 -4.54
N PRO A 84 9.38 -6.00 -4.30
CA PRO A 84 10.23 -5.62 -3.18
C PRO A 84 9.55 -5.97 -1.87
N ARG A 85 10.27 -6.67 -0.98
CA ARG A 85 9.83 -6.92 0.40
C ARG A 85 10.75 -6.20 1.36
N LYS A 86 10.20 -5.41 2.27
CA LYS A 86 10.96 -4.67 3.30
C LYS A 86 10.52 -5.14 4.68
N PRO A 87 11.42 -5.72 5.49
CA PRO A 87 11.06 -6.09 6.85
C PRO A 87 10.70 -4.84 7.66
N ILE A 88 9.68 -4.97 8.49
CA ILE A 88 9.27 -3.96 9.45
C ILE A 88 10.01 -4.28 10.76
N GLY A 89 10.86 -3.35 11.20
CA GLY A 89 11.55 -3.46 12.50
C GLY A 89 10.56 -3.36 13.67
N PRO A 90 11.02 -3.56 14.92
CA PRO A 90 10.15 -3.35 16.08
C PRO A 90 9.67 -1.89 16.17
N ALA A 91 8.48 -1.69 16.75
CA ALA A 91 8.00 -0.37 17.13
C ALA A 91 8.90 0.20 18.24
N GLU A 92 9.53 1.35 17.99
CA GLU A 92 10.25 2.12 18.99
C GLU A 92 9.23 2.88 19.85
N ASP A 93 9.32 2.75 21.18
CA ASP A 93 8.40 3.37 22.15
C ASP A 93 6.91 3.23 21.77
N PRO A 94 6.35 2.00 21.84
CA PRO A 94 5.03 1.70 21.28
C PRO A 94 3.91 2.64 21.78
N ILE A 95 3.21 3.25 20.83
CA ILE A 95 2.16 4.23 21.06
C ILE A 95 0.97 3.58 21.76
N TYR A 96 0.53 2.42 21.30
CA TYR A 96 -0.63 1.74 21.85
C TYR A 96 -0.43 1.39 23.32
N ALA A 97 0.75 0.90 23.70
CA ALA A 97 1.09 0.62 25.10
C ALA A 97 1.05 1.90 25.96
N ALA A 98 1.54 3.03 25.42
CA ALA A 98 1.48 4.32 26.10
C ALA A 98 0.05 4.85 26.28
N LEU A 99 -0.85 4.58 25.33
CA LEU A 99 -2.29 4.90 25.45
C LEU A 99 -2.95 4.11 26.59
N VAL A 100 -2.59 2.83 26.76
CA VAL A 100 -3.10 1.96 27.84
C VAL A 100 -2.63 2.44 29.21
N ALA A 101 -1.35 2.78 29.35
CA ALA A 101 -0.75 3.16 30.63
C ALA A 101 -1.34 4.46 31.22
N ARG A 102 -1.95 5.31 30.39
CA ARG A 102 -2.53 6.61 30.78
C ARG A 102 -4.00 6.53 31.21
N GLY A 103 -4.48 5.36 31.66
CA GLY A 103 -5.88 5.09 32.01
C GLY A 103 -6.61 6.28 32.65
N GLY A 104 -7.64 6.78 31.97
CA GLY A 104 -8.39 7.97 32.40
C GLY A 104 -8.23 9.21 31.51
N GLY A 105 -7.95 9.04 30.21
CA GLY A 105 -7.89 10.14 29.25
C GLY A 105 -9.26 10.73 28.88
N PRO A 106 -9.28 11.93 28.27
CA PRO A 106 -10.52 12.53 27.79
C PRO A 106 -11.20 11.62 26.76
N VAL A 107 -12.53 11.53 26.85
CA VAL A 107 -13.38 10.82 25.90
C VAL A 107 -13.95 11.78 24.87
N ASN A 108 -14.24 11.29 23.68
CA ASN A 108 -14.99 12.04 22.67
C ASN A 108 -16.49 12.12 23.03
N ASP A 109 -17.28 12.79 22.18
CA ASP A 109 -18.74 12.95 22.35
C ASP A 109 -19.52 11.61 22.35
N HIS A 110 -18.87 10.52 21.96
CA HIS A 110 -19.41 9.16 21.99
C HIS A 110 -18.95 8.36 23.22
N GLY A 111 -18.23 8.98 24.16
CA GLY A 111 -17.72 8.33 25.36
C GLY A 111 -16.49 7.45 25.12
N LEU A 112 -15.88 7.51 23.93
CA LEU A 112 -14.72 6.71 23.57
C LEU A 112 -13.41 7.46 23.85
N ASN A 113 -12.47 6.79 24.51
CA ASN A 113 -11.12 7.30 24.71
C ASN A 113 -10.23 6.97 23.49
N PRO A 114 -9.03 7.57 23.37
CA PRO A 114 -8.15 7.36 22.20
C PRO A 114 -7.74 5.90 21.97
N ARG A 115 -7.63 5.08 23.03
CA ARG A 115 -7.35 3.65 22.90
C ARG A 115 -8.53 2.94 22.26
N GLU A 116 -9.75 3.17 22.76
CA GLU A 116 -10.95 2.54 22.21
C GLU A 116 -11.19 2.93 20.75
N CYS A 117 -10.89 4.18 20.37
CA CYS A 117 -10.90 4.59 18.97
C CYS A 117 -9.86 3.84 18.13
N THR A 118 -8.64 3.65 18.67
CA THR A 118 -7.56 2.92 18.00
C THR A 118 -7.92 1.44 17.83
N ASP A 119 -8.50 0.82 18.87
CA ASP A 119 -8.99 -0.56 18.85
C ASP A 119 -10.07 -0.74 17.78
N GLY A 120 -11.07 0.15 17.73
CA GLY A 120 -12.14 0.08 16.73
C GLY A 120 -11.62 0.18 15.30
N ILE A 121 -10.70 1.12 15.03
CA ILE A 121 -10.06 1.26 13.71
C ILE A 121 -9.26 0.00 13.37
N ALA A 122 -8.49 -0.54 14.31
CA ALA A 122 -7.68 -1.73 14.08
C ALA A 122 -8.55 -2.97 13.82
N THR A 123 -9.65 -3.16 14.56
CA THR A 123 -10.62 -4.23 14.31
C THR A 123 -11.18 -4.14 12.89
N ASP A 124 -11.62 -2.96 12.46
CA ASP A 124 -12.13 -2.76 11.10
C ASP A 124 -11.06 -3.10 10.03
N LEU A 125 -9.80 -2.78 10.29
CA LEU A 125 -8.72 -3.09 9.35
C LEU A 125 -8.32 -4.58 9.35
N LEU A 126 -8.44 -5.26 10.49
CA LEU A 126 -8.19 -6.71 10.59
C LEU A 126 -9.26 -7.52 9.83
N ASP A 127 -10.50 -7.03 9.78
CA ASP A 127 -11.59 -7.60 8.98
C ASP A 127 -11.35 -7.45 7.46
N ARG A 128 -10.38 -6.62 7.06
CA ARG A 128 -9.98 -6.41 5.66
C ARG A 128 -8.71 -7.19 5.38
N HIS A 129 -8.79 -8.20 4.51
CA HIS A 129 -7.65 -9.07 4.19
C HIS A 129 -6.60 -8.41 3.29
N ARG A 130 -6.98 -7.46 2.44
CA ARG A 130 -6.09 -6.87 1.43
C ARG A 130 -5.72 -5.43 1.79
N TRP A 131 -4.48 -5.06 1.48
CA TRP A 131 -3.98 -3.70 1.73
C TRP A 131 -4.69 -2.62 0.93
N CYS A 132 -5.21 -2.92 -0.27
CA CYS A 132 -6.04 -1.98 -1.03
C CYS A 132 -7.33 -1.60 -0.26
N ASP A 133 -7.99 -2.59 0.35
CA ASP A 133 -9.23 -2.38 1.11
C ASP A 133 -8.94 -1.64 2.43
N ARG A 134 -7.85 -2.02 3.11
CA ARG A 134 -7.35 -1.32 4.30
C ARG A 134 -7.00 0.14 4.01
N ALA A 135 -6.33 0.39 2.89
CA ALA A 135 -5.96 1.73 2.46
C ALA A 135 -7.18 2.58 2.16
N GLU A 136 -8.19 2.04 1.48
CA GLU A 136 -9.45 2.75 1.22
C GLU A 136 -10.13 3.18 2.53
N TYR A 137 -10.21 2.27 3.51
CA TYR A 137 -10.74 2.60 4.83
C TYR A 137 -9.92 3.70 5.52
N LEU A 138 -8.59 3.57 5.55
CA LEU A 138 -7.71 4.57 6.16
C LEU A 138 -7.82 5.93 5.46
N LEU A 139 -7.96 5.97 4.13
CA LEU A 139 -8.18 7.20 3.37
C LEU A 139 -9.51 7.86 3.74
N ALA A 140 -10.57 7.08 3.91
CA ALA A 140 -11.86 7.60 4.38
C ALA A 140 -11.75 8.16 5.82
N PHE A 141 -11.03 7.45 6.70
CA PHE A 141 -10.71 7.94 8.04
C PHE A 141 -9.94 9.27 7.98
N LEU A 142 -8.92 9.39 7.13
CA LEU A 142 -8.20 10.64 6.91
C LEU A 142 -9.14 11.75 6.44
N GLY A 143 -9.98 11.50 5.43
CA GLY A 143 -10.93 12.47 4.90
C GLY A 143 -11.90 13.01 5.96
N GLY A 144 -12.35 12.16 6.89
CA GLY A 144 -13.21 12.55 8.00
C GLY A 144 -12.52 13.38 9.08
N ASN A 145 -11.23 13.13 9.36
CA ASN A 145 -10.52 13.72 10.50
C ASN A 145 -9.64 14.93 10.15
N LEU A 146 -9.14 15.01 8.92
CA LEU A 146 -8.29 16.11 8.46
C LEU A 146 -8.92 17.50 8.69
N PRO A 147 -10.22 17.75 8.45
CA PRO A 147 -10.83 19.07 8.69
C PRO A 147 -10.71 19.56 10.13
N VAL A 148 -10.76 18.66 11.10
CA VAL A 148 -10.61 18.98 12.54
C VAL A 148 -9.13 19.15 12.86
N LEU A 149 -8.27 18.23 12.41
CA LEU A 149 -6.83 18.28 12.65
C LEU A 149 -6.17 19.54 12.07
N HIS A 150 -6.68 20.06 10.96
CA HIS A 150 -6.21 21.30 10.35
C HIS A 150 -6.59 22.57 11.12
N GLN A 151 -7.54 22.51 12.06
CA GLN A 151 -7.88 23.63 12.95
C GLN A 151 -6.89 23.76 14.12
N LEU A 152 -6.11 22.72 14.39
CA LEU A 152 -5.06 22.72 15.40
C LEU A 152 -3.78 23.36 14.85
N PRO A 153 -2.86 23.83 15.73
CA PRO A 153 -1.49 24.10 15.34
C PRO A 153 -0.90 22.91 14.57
N ARG A 154 -0.27 23.15 13.42
CA ARG A 154 0.14 22.08 12.48
C ARG A 154 0.95 20.97 13.14
N THR A 155 1.82 21.34 14.07
CA THR A 155 2.64 20.41 14.85
C THR A 155 1.78 19.49 15.71
N LEU A 156 0.74 20.00 16.38
CA LEU A 156 -0.18 19.20 17.17
C LEU A 156 -1.06 18.32 16.29
N GLY A 157 -1.60 18.86 15.19
CA GLY A 157 -2.40 18.08 14.23
C GLY A 157 -1.60 16.92 13.62
N GLY A 158 -0.36 17.18 13.21
CA GLY A 158 0.54 16.17 12.65
C GLY A 158 0.95 15.11 13.66
N LEU A 159 1.24 15.53 14.90
CA LEU A 159 1.56 14.60 15.99
C LEU A 159 0.39 13.66 16.28
N SER A 160 -0.81 14.20 16.48
CA SER A 160 -2.02 13.44 16.78
C SER A 160 -2.34 12.44 15.68
N LEU A 161 -2.25 12.86 14.41
CA LEU A 161 -2.50 11.98 13.28
C LEU A 161 -1.49 10.83 13.21
N ALA A 162 -0.20 11.15 13.32
CA ALA A 162 0.86 10.14 13.28
C ALA A 162 0.70 9.13 14.41
N HIS A 163 0.34 9.58 15.62
CA HIS A 163 0.14 8.69 16.77
C HIS A 163 -1.04 7.74 16.57
N ILE A 164 -2.19 8.24 16.12
CA ILE A 164 -3.36 7.38 15.87
C ILE A 164 -3.03 6.36 14.79
N LEU A 165 -2.47 6.80 13.64
CA LEU A 165 -2.09 5.88 12.57
C LEU A 165 -1.09 4.82 13.05
N SER A 166 -0.10 5.21 13.85
CA SER A 166 0.94 4.28 14.30
C SER A 166 0.41 3.29 15.33
N GLY A 167 -0.42 3.73 16.28
CA GLY A 167 -1.09 2.83 17.22
C GLY A 167 -1.98 1.81 16.51
N VAL A 168 -2.65 2.21 15.42
CA VAL A 168 -3.41 1.28 14.57
C VAL A 168 -2.47 0.30 13.86
N LEU A 169 -1.39 0.77 13.24
CA LEU A 169 -0.42 -0.08 12.53
C LEU A 169 0.29 -1.08 13.47
N GLU A 170 0.55 -0.71 14.73
CA GLU A 170 1.04 -1.62 15.77
C GLU A 170 0.11 -2.81 15.99
N LEU A 171 -1.20 -2.58 16.03
CA LEU A 171 -2.19 -3.63 16.24
C LEU A 171 -2.38 -4.54 15.03
N LEU A 172 -2.09 -4.07 13.80
CA LEU A 172 -2.10 -4.94 12.61
C LEU A 172 -1.01 -6.01 12.67
N GLY A 173 0.10 -5.75 13.37
CA GLY A 173 1.15 -6.74 13.60
C GLY A 173 1.92 -7.16 12.35
N GLU A 174 1.95 -6.31 11.32
CA GLU A 174 2.63 -6.57 10.06
C GLU A 174 4.14 -6.73 10.26
N ARG A 175 4.72 -7.67 9.53
CA ARG A 175 6.15 -8.01 9.63
C ARG A 175 6.97 -7.54 8.43
N GLU A 176 6.31 -7.30 7.31
CA GLU A 176 6.94 -6.82 6.09
C GLU A 176 6.01 -5.90 5.30
N ILE A 177 6.61 -5.06 4.48
CA ILE A 177 5.97 -4.22 3.48
C ILE A 177 6.27 -4.83 2.12
N ASP A 178 5.22 -5.23 1.41
CA ASP A 178 5.28 -5.86 0.09
C ASP A 178 4.44 -5.14 -0.97
N CYS A 179 3.73 -4.07 -0.60
CA CYS A 179 2.89 -3.29 -1.50
C CYS A 179 2.93 -1.78 -1.21
N LEU A 180 2.49 -1.01 -2.20
CA LEU A 180 2.50 0.46 -2.22
C LEU A 180 1.65 1.03 -1.10
N GLU A 181 0.43 0.52 -0.93
CA GLU A 181 -0.52 0.95 0.09
C GLU A 181 0.09 0.84 1.50
N ALA A 182 0.62 -0.33 1.85
CA ALA A 182 1.31 -0.53 3.11
C ALA A 182 2.47 0.46 3.25
N ALA A 183 3.33 0.53 2.22
CA ALA A 183 4.50 1.39 2.23
C ALA A 183 4.15 2.86 2.47
N ALA A 184 3.04 3.34 1.88
CA ALA A 184 2.54 4.69 2.05
C ALA A 184 2.17 4.99 3.51
N PHE A 185 1.36 4.14 4.15
CA PHE A 185 0.96 4.37 5.55
C PHE A 185 2.11 4.20 6.54
N PHE A 186 2.98 3.20 6.34
CA PHE A 186 4.18 3.06 7.18
C PHE A 186 5.16 4.23 7.02
N ALA A 187 5.26 4.84 5.82
CA ALA A 187 6.12 6.00 5.57
C ALA A 187 5.75 7.26 6.37
N ILE A 188 4.51 7.36 6.86
CA ILE A 188 4.01 8.50 7.67
C ILE A 188 3.75 8.13 9.15
N SER A 189 4.21 6.96 9.60
CA SER A 189 4.12 6.53 11.00
C SER A 189 5.09 7.28 11.92
N THR A 190 4.99 7.08 13.24
CA THR A 190 5.85 7.68 14.29
C THR A 190 7.15 6.93 14.49
N HIS A 191 7.19 5.63 14.19
CA HIS A 191 8.39 4.80 14.39
C HIS A 191 9.39 4.99 13.24
N GLN A 192 10.63 5.37 13.59
CA GLN A 192 11.66 5.63 12.58
C GLN A 192 11.98 4.39 11.71
N PRO A 193 12.09 3.15 12.26
CA PRO A 193 12.34 1.96 11.45
C PRO A 193 11.26 1.73 10.39
N TRP A 194 10.00 2.04 10.74
CA TRP A 194 8.84 1.84 9.88
C TRP A 194 8.78 2.87 8.76
N ARG A 195 9.00 4.15 9.10
CA ARG A 195 9.14 5.21 8.09
C ARG A 195 10.24 4.89 7.09
N ASN A 196 11.39 4.40 7.57
CA ASN A 196 12.50 3.99 6.74
C ASN A 196 12.13 2.84 5.80
N ALA A 197 11.46 1.80 6.31
CA ALA A 197 11.00 0.67 5.50
C ALA A 197 10.05 1.15 4.40
N GLY A 198 9.00 1.89 4.76
CA GLY A 198 8.02 2.44 3.80
C GLY A 198 8.67 3.33 2.75
N ARG A 199 9.52 4.28 3.16
CA ARG A 199 10.28 5.14 2.25
C ARG A 199 11.17 4.33 1.31
N SER A 200 11.87 3.31 1.81
CA SER A 200 12.78 2.48 1.01
C SER A 200 12.04 1.64 -0.03
N TRP A 201 10.79 1.26 0.25
CA TRP A 201 9.92 0.58 -0.70
C TRP A 201 9.43 1.55 -1.78
N LEU A 202 8.99 2.75 -1.41
CA LEU A 202 8.41 3.71 -2.36
C LEU A 202 9.45 4.41 -3.25
N LEU A 203 10.66 4.68 -2.72
CA LEU A 203 11.65 5.53 -3.39
C LEU A 203 12.03 5.07 -4.81
N PRO A 204 12.27 3.77 -5.09
CA PRO A 204 12.54 3.29 -6.44
C PRO A 204 11.39 3.52 -7.43
N HIS A 205 10.15 3.56 -6.93
CA HIS A 205 8.93 3.67 -7.72
C HIS A 205 8.31 5.09 -7.67
N ARG A 206 8.99 6.05 -7.04
CA ARG A 206 8.45 7.40 -6.76
C ARG A 206 7.91 8.15 -7.98
N LYS A 207 8.45 7.87 -9.17
CA LYS A 207 8.09 8.51 -10.44
C LYS A 207 7.18 7.65 -11.33
N THR A 208 6.72 6.50 -10.82
CA THR A 208 5.87 5.56 -11.55
C THR A 208 4.48 5.51 -10.91
N TRP A 209 3.93 4.32 -10.63
CA TRP A 209 2.63 4.16 -9.98
C TRP A 209 2.51 4.89 -8.64
N VAL A 210 3.61 5.08 -7.90
CA VAL A 210 3.57 5.86 -6.66
C VAL A 210 3.13 7.30 -6.93
N ALA A 211 3.65 7.94 -7.98
CA ALA A 211 3.23 9.28 -8.36
C ALA A 211 1.75 9.30 -8.75
N ASP A 212 1.32 8.36 -9.58
CA ASP A 212 -0.07 8.24 -10.03
C ASP A 212 -1.03 7.97 -8.84
N TRP A 213 -0.61 7.13 -7.90
CA TRP A 213 -1.40 6.76 -6.72
C TRP A 213 -1.56 7.93 -5.75
N ILE A 214 -0.48 8.69 -5.51
CA ILE A 214 -0.48 9.92 -4.70
C ILE A 214 -1.28 11.03 -5.37
N GLU A 215 -1.20 11.16 -6.70
CA GLU A 215 -1.95 12.17 -7.46
C GLU A 215 -3.47 11.99 -7.27
N LYS A 216 -3.92 10.74 -7.26
CA LYS A 216 -5.34 10.36 -7.08
C LYS A 216 -5.85 10.43 -5.64
N ARG A 217 -4.97 10.62 -4.64
CA ARG A 217 -5.31 10.54 -3.20
C ARG A 217 -4.99 11.83 -2.46
N PRO A 218 -5.82 12.89 -2.61
CA PRO A 218 -5.55 14.19 -2.00
C PRO A 218 -5.51 14.15 -0.47
N ASP A 219 -6.31 13.32 0.18
CA ASP A 219 -6.33 13.23 1.65
C ASP A 219 -5.06 12.58 2.20
N TYR A 220 -4.51 11.57 1.52
CA TYR A 220 -3.19 11.05 1.85
C TYR A 220 -2.11 12.13 1.74
N ARG A 221 -2.11 12.94 0.67
CA ARG A 221 -1.14 14.04 0.52
C ARG A 221 -1.24 15.05 1.66
N ARG A 222 -2.46 15.45 2.02
CA ARG A 222 -2.70 16.39 3.13
C ARG A 222 -2.22 15.82 4.45
N ALA A 223 -2.50 14.54 4.71
CA ALA A 223 -2.01 13.82 5.86
C ALA A 223 -0.47 13.79 5.90
N ALA A 224 0.19 13.38 4.81
CA ALA A 224 1.64 13.33 4.72
C ALA A 224 2.28 14.71 4.93
N ASN A 225 1.69 15.78 4.36
CA ASN A 225 2.14 17.16 4.58
C ASN A 225 1.97 17.60 6.04
N LEU A 226 0.85 17.23 6.68
CA LEU A 226 0.63 17.56 8.08
C LEU A 226 1.64 16.85 8.99
N VAL A 227 1.87 15.55 8.75
CA VAL A 227 2.85 14.75 9.50
C VAL A 227 4.30 15.23 9.28
N SER A 228 4.64 15.75 8.10
CA SER A 228 6.01 16.24 7.85
C SER A 228 6.41 17.45 8.71
N HIS A 229 5.46 18.13 9.36
CA HIS A 229 5.75 19.18 10.33
C HIS A 229 6.29 18.64 11.67
N VAL A 230 6.11 17.35 11.97
CA VAL A 230 6.63 16.69 13.19
C VAL A 230 7.70 15.66 12.89
N HIS A 231 7.66 15.03 11.73
CA HIS A 231 8.61 14.03 11.30
C HIS A 231 9.29 14.51 10.00
N PRO A 232 10.45 15.19 10.10
CA PRO A 232 11.12 15.77 8.93
C PRO A 232 11.62 14.73 7.92
N ASP A 233 11.75 13.47 8.35
CA ASP A 233 12.15 12.35 7.49
C ASP A 233 11.02 11.85 6.57
N VAL A 234 9.78 12.29 6.80
CA VAL A 234 8.66 12.04 5.89
C VAL A 234 8.95 12.77 4.57
N PRO A 235 9.11 12.04 3.45
CA PRO A 235 9.52 12.67 2.21
C PRO A 235 8.50 13.72 1.73
N SER A 236 8.98 14.92 1.43
CA SER A 236 8.13 16.03 0.97
C SER A 236 7.30 15.70 -0.26
N TRP A 237 7.82 14.85 -1.15
CA TRP A 237 7.13 14.39 -2.36
C TRP A 237 5.93 13.47 -2.09
N LEU A 238 5.74 12.97 -0.86
CA LEU A 238 4.46 12.33 -0.47
C LEU A 238 3.34 13.36 -0.28
N GLY A 239 3.70 14.58 0.14
CA GLY A 239 2.78 15.69 0.35
C GLY A 239 2.61 16.61 -0.88
N SER A 240 3.34 16.38 -1.97
CA SER A 240 3.31 17.21 -3.18
C SER A 240 3.24 16.38 -4.45
N VAL A 241 2.55 16.87 -5.48
CA VAL A 241 2.64 16.28 -6.82
C VAL A 241 3.94 16.76 -7.46
N THR A 242 5.00 15.98 -7.32
CA THR A 242 6.31 16.24 -7.95
C THR A 242 6.62 15.12 -8.93
N ARG A 243 6.58 15.42 -10.24
CA ARG A 243 7.00 14.52 -11.32
C ARG A 243 8.49 14.69 -11.64
#